data_AF-A0A2T1G8A7-F1
#
_entry.id   AF-A0A2T1G8A7-F1
#
_cell.length_a   1.000
_cell.length_b   1.000
_cell.length_c   1.000
_cell.angle_alpha   90.00
_cell.angle_beta   90.00
_cell.angle_gamma   90.00
#
_symmetry.space_group_name_H-M   'P 1'
#
loop_
_entity.id
_entity.type
_entity.pdbx_description
1 polymer ?
#
loop_
_entity_poly.entity_id
_entity_poly.type
_entity_poly.pdbx_seq_one_letter_code
_entity_poly.pdbx_strand_id
1 'polypeptide(L)'
;RHYVQALYFLTKTLDPTRPVISNDGWESTDTDILAIHDYDNNPQTVAKRYGPEVQLADLFNRGRPGGRVLTLDGHPHQGQPVMLTEFGGIACAGHENPDFHRVWGYVRASDTQELQKRYTALLQVVNRVEMFSGFCYTQLTDTFQEANGLLYADRTPKFPIEAIAAATLGWDIPEESAQQTTTQC
;
A
#
# COMPACT_ATOMS: atom_id res chain seq x y z
N ARG A 1 -12.29 21.44 -4.75
CA ARG A 1 -13.61 20.80 -5.02
C ARG A 1 -14.06 21.00 -6.47
N HIS A 2 -14.54 22.17 -6.91
CA HIS A 2 -15.16 22.32 -8.25
C HIS A 2 -14.27 21.94 -9.44
N TYR A 3 -12.97 22.24 -9.39
CA TYR A 3 -12.02 21.83 -10.43
C TYR A 3 -11.96 20.31 -10.61
N VAL A 4 -11.85 19.58 -9.50
CA VAL A 4 -11.82 18.10 -9.48
C VAL A 4 -13.12 17.51 -10.03
N GLN A 5 -14.27 18.06 -9.64
CA GLN A 5 -15.58 17.64 -10.16
C GLN A 5 -15.71 17.88 -11.66
N ALA A 6 -15.25 19.03 -12.16
CA ALA A 6 -15.27 19.34 -13.59
C ALA A 6 -14.45 18.31 -14.39
N LEU A 7 -13.26 17.93 -13.91
CA LEU A 7 -12.43 16.90 -14.54
C LEU A 7 -13.07 15.50 -14.46
N TYR A 8 -13.70 15.15 -13.34
CA TYR A 8 -14.44 13.89 -13.19
C TYR A 8 -15.55 13.78 -14.26
N PHE A 9 -16.43 14.77 -14.35
CA PHE A 9 -17.54 14.73 -15.32
C PHE A 9 -17.09 14.88 -16.77
N LEU A 10 -16.03 15.64 -17.05
CA LEU A 10 -15.40 15.68 -18.37
C LEU A 10 -14.91 14.28 -18.78
N THR A 11 -14.22 13.57 -17.89
CA THR A 11 -13.73 12.21 -18.16
C THR A 11 -14.90 11.27 -18.44
N LYS A 12 -15.97 11.33 -17.63
CA LYS A 12 -17.19 10.53 -17.84
C LYS A 12 -17.93 10.85 -19.14
N THR A 13 -17.85 12.10 -19.60
CA THR A 13 -18.45 12.51 -20.89
C THR A 13 -17.68 11.95 -22.08
N LEU A 14 -16.36 11.84 -21.97
CA LEU A 14 -15.50 11.31 -23.03
C LEU A 14 -15.53 9.77 -23.09
N ASP A 15 -15.48 9.11 -21.94
CA ASP A 15 -15.59 7.66 -21.82
C ASP A 15 -16.20 7.27 -20.46
N PRO A 16 -17.50 6.94 -20.41
CA PRO A 16 -18.17 6.59 -19.16
C PRO A 16 -17.77 5.20 -18.62
N THR A 17 -17.08 4.37 -19.41
CA THR A 17 -16.74 2.99 -19.04
C THR A 17 -15.52 2.88 -18.14
N ARG A 18 -14.69 3.93 -18.06
CA ARG A 18 -13.47 3.95 -17.25
C ARG A 18 -13.76 4.48 -15.83
N PRO A 19 -13.30 3.76 -14.78
CA PRO A 19 -13.30 4.30 -13.42
C PRO A 19 -12.37 5.51 -13.29
N VAL A 20 -12.77 6.48 -12.49
CA VAL A 20 -12.03 7.70 -12.19
C VAL A 20 -11.80 7.79 -10.70
N ILE A 21 -10.52 7.94 -10.31
CA ILE A 21 -10.12 8.34 -8.97
C ILE A 21 -9.86 9.84 -9.02
N SER A 22 -10.70 10.64 -8.35
CA SER A 22 -10.60 12.11 -8.46
C SER A 22 -9.58 12.73 -7.51
N ASN A 23 -9.30 12.05 -6.40
CA ASN A 23 -8.17 12.29 -5.51
C ASN A 23 -7.76 10.95 -4.90
N ASP A 24 -6.45 10.67 -4.84
CA ASP A 24 -5.95 9.40 -4.29
C ASP A 24 -5.58 9.54 -2.81
N GLY A 25 -6.00 8.57 -2.01
CA GLY A 25 -5.66 8.44 -0.59
C GLY A 25 -6.66 9.00 0.41
N TRP A 26 -7.24 10.18 0.16
CA TRP A 26 -8.02 10.94 1.15
C TRP A 26 -9.03 11.91 0.52
N GLU A 27 -9.88 12.54 1.34
CA GLU A 27 -10.57 13.80 1.00
C GLU A 27 -11.27 13.77 -0.37
N SER A 28 -11.89 12.63 -0.70
CA SER A 28 -12.53 12.41 -1.99
C SER A 28 -13.79 13.28 -2.18
N THR A 29 -14.02 13.70 -3.41
CA THR A 29 -15.28 14.32 -3.89
C THR A 29 -16.06 13.30 -4.72
N ASP A 30 -16.58 13.65 -5.90
CA ASP A 30 -17.09 12.69 -6.87
C ASP A 30 -15.95 11.77 -7.36
N THR A 31 -16.09 10.46 -7.20
CA THR A 31 -15.10 9.44 -7.57
C THR A 31 -15.81 8.08 -7.72
N ASP A 32 -15.26 7.19 -8.55
CA ASP A 32 -15.77 5.82 -8.71
C ASP A 32 -15.14 4.83 -7.71
N ILE A 33 -13.94 5.15 -7.20
CA ILE A 33 -13.20 4.33 -6.24
C ILE A 33 -12.78 5.24 -5.08
N LEU A 34 -12.93 4.75 -3.85
CA LEU A 34 -12.38 5.42 -2.67
C LEU A 34 -11.01 4.85 -2.36
N ALA A 35 -10.00 5.69 -2.55
CA ALA A 35 -8.62 5.37 -2.27
C ALA A 35 -8.27 5.70 -0.81
N ILE A 36 -7.45 4.85 -0.18
CA ILE A 36 -6.90 5.02 1.16
C ILE A 36 -5.38 4.92 1.07
N HIS A 37 -4.67 5.85 1.69
CA HIS A 37 -3.25 5.67 2.01
C HIS A 37 -3.12 5.24 3.47
N ASP A 38 -2.32 4.25 3.82
CA ASP A 38 -2.07 3.93 5.22
C ASP A 38 -0.66 3.40 5.41
N TYR A 39 0.22 4.28 5.89
CA TYR A 39 1.63 3.96 6.13
C TYR A 39 1.89 3.37 7.53
N ASP A 40 0.84 2.96 8.25
CA ASP A 40 0.99 2.15 9.46
C ASP A 40 1.58 0.78 9.12
N ASN A 41 2.82 0.58 9.54
CA ASN A 41 3.58 -0.63 9.26
C ASN A 41 3.42 -1.70 10.34
N ASN A 42 2.48 -1.53 11.28
CA ASN A 42 2.17 -2.55 12.27
C ASN A 42 0.97 -3.40 11.80
N PRO A 43 1.17 -4.68 11.43
CA PRO A 43 0.10 -5.55 10.95
C PRO A 43 -1.06 -5.67 11.95
N GLN A 44 -0.79 -5.64 13.26
CA GLN A 44 -1.84 -5.74 14.28
C GLN A 44 -2.73 -4.50 14.32
N THR A 45 -2.14 -3.32 14.12
CA THR A 45 -2.92 -2.08 14.07
C THR A 45 -3.75 -2.01 12.79
N VAL A 46 -3.18 -2.41 11.65
CA VAL A 46 -3.90 -2.53 10.37
C VAL A 46 -5.06 -3.53 10.48
N ALA A 47 -4.81 -4.71 11.05
CA ALA A 47 -5.84 -5.73 11.28
C ALA A 47 -6.96 -5.22 12.20
N LYS A 48 -6.62 -4.46 13.24
CA LYS A 48 -7.62 -3.84 14.12
C LYS A 48 -8.42 -2.75 13.42
N ARG A 49 -7.80 -2.00 12.50
CA ARG A 49 -8.40 -0.86 11.81
C ARG A 49 -9.34 -1.28 10.67
N TYR A 50 -9.03 -2.38 9.99
CA TYR A 50 -9.79 -2.83 8.80
C TYR A 50 -10.31 -4.27 8.92
N GLY A 51 -10.11 -4.92 10.06
CA GLY A 51 -10.51 -6.30 10.29
C GLY A 51 -12.03 -6.50 10.27
N PRO A 52 -12.48 -7.77 10.38
CA PRO A 52 -13.87 -8.16 10.16
C PRO A 52 -14.87 -7.51 11.12
N GLU A 53 -14.40 -7.06 12.29
CA GLU A 53 -15.23 -6.39 13.30
C GLU A 53 -15.47 -4.90 13.00
N VAL A 54 -14.81 -4.33 11.98
CA VAL A 54 -14.93 -2.91 11.62
C VAL A 54 -15.93 -2.75 10.47
N GLN A 55 -17.01 -2.03 10.74
CA GLN A 55 -17.95 -1.67 9.68
C GLN A 55 -17.38 -0.52 8.85
N LEU A 56 -17.60 -0.58 7.53
CA LEU A 56 -17.14 0.46 6.62
C LEU A 56 -17.65 1.86 7.01
N ALA A 57 -18.87 1.96 7.54
CA ALA A 57 -19.42 3.22 8.05
C ALA A 57 -18.60 3.82 9.21
N ASP A 58 -17.93 3.01 10.02
CA ASP A 58 -17.10 3.47 11.13
C ASP A 58 -15.81 4.16 10.63
N LEU A 59 -15.30 3.76 9.46
CA LEU A 59 -14.15 4.42 8.83
C LEU A 59 -14.46 5.85 8.37
N PHE A 60 -15.71 6.14 7.98
CA PHE A 60 -16.12 7.48 7.58
C PHE A 60 -16.50 8.38 8.76
N ASN A 61 -17.00 7.78 9.84
CA ASN A 61 -17.53 8.54 10.99
C ASN A 61 -16.51 8.75 12.12
N ARG A 62 -15.56 7.82 12.28
CA ARG A 62 -14.64 7.77 13.44
C ARG A 62 -13.20 7.41 13.07
N GLY A 63 -13.02 6.63 12.00
CA GLY A 63 -11.72 6.30 11.45
C GLY A 63 -11.08 7.51 10.79
N ARG A 64 -9.84 7.78 11.15
CA ARG A 64 -8.94 8.58 10.34
C ARG A 64 -7.77 7.69 9.97
N PRO A 65 -7.89 6.81 8.96
CA PRO A 65 -6.69 6.21 8.38
C PRO A 65 -5.67 7.33 8.14
N GLY A 66 -4.37 7.10 8.36
CA GLY A 66 -3.33 8.13 8.15
C GLY A 66 -3.59 9.52 8.78
N GLY A 67 -4.55 9.66 9.70
CA GLY A 67 -4.95 10.93 10.31
C GLY A 67 -5.91 11.82 9.51
N ARG A 68 -6.44 11.40 8.35
CA ARG A 68 -7.31 12.24 7.49
C ARG A 68 -8.72 11.68 7.28
N VAL A 69 -9.63 12.55 6.84
CA VAL A 69 -11.02 12.18 6.48
C VAL A 69 -11.02 11.60 5.07
N LEU A 70 -11.79 10.53 4.84
CA LEU A 70 -11.83 9.84 3.56
C LEU A 70 -12.65 10.56 2.48
N THR A 71 -13.71 11.27 2.88
CA THR A 71 -14.56 12.05 1.96
C THR A 71 -14.82 13.46 2.48
N LEU A 72 -15.06 14.41 1.56
CA LEU A 72 -15.42 15.79 1.93
C LEU A 72 -16.92 15.95 2.15
N ASP A 73 -17.29 16.93 2.98
CA ASP A 73 -18.69 17.27 3.29
C ASP A 73 -19.57 17.39 2.03
N GLY A 74 -20.67 16.64 2.03
CA GLY A 74 -21.60 16.55 0.91
C GLY A 74 -21.25 15.50 -0.15
N HIS A 75 -20.23 14.66 0.05
CA HIS A 75 -19.95 13.48 -0.77
C HIS A 75 -19.81 12.23 0.12
N PRO A 76 -20.91 11.71 0.67
CA PRO A 76 -20.84 10.47 1.43
C PRO A 76 -20.39 9.30 0.55
N HIS A 77 -19.94 8.22 1.18
CA HIS A 77 -19.79 6.94 0.48
C HIS A 77 -21.16 6.49 -0.07
N GLN A 78 -21.19 6.16 -1.35
CA GLN A 78 -22.38 5.78 -2.12
C GLN A 78 -22.26 4.33 -2.65
N GLY A 79 -21.43 3.50 -2.02
CA GLY A 79 -21.19 2.12 -2.45
C GLY A 79 -20.00 1.95 -3.40
N GLN A 80 -19.14 2.96 -3.55
CA GLN A 80 -17.88 2.81 -4.28
C GLN A 80 -17.02 1.69 -3.67
N PRO A 81 -16.30 0.89 -4.48
CA PRO A 81 -15.24 0.03 -3.97
C PRO A 81 -14.18 0.86 -3.23
N VAL A 82 -13.65 0.29 -2.15
CA VAL A 82 -12.58 0.91 -1.35
C VAL A 82 -11.26 0.19 -1.66
N MET A 83 -10.20 0.93 -1.92
CA MET A 83 -8.87 0.37 -2.22
C MET A 83 -7.81 0.98 -1.31
N LEU A 84 -6.89 0.15 -0.82
CA LEU A 84 -5.68 0.62 -0.11
C LEU A 84 -4.61 0.94 -1.15
N THR A 85 -4.62 2.16 -1.69
CA THR A 85 -3.83 2.53 -2.89
C THR A 85 -2.39 2.91 -2.58
N GLU A 86 -2.07 3.22 -1.32
CA GLU A 86 -0.68 3.34 -0.86
C GLU A 86 -0.54 2.79 0.56
N PHE A 87 0.43 1.92 0.78
CA PHE A 87 0.78 1.42 2.11
C PHE A 87 2.19 0.84 2.11
N GLY A 88 2.68 0.51 3.30
CA GLY A 88 4.05 0.06 3.49
C GLY A 88 5.00 1.24 3.62
N GLY A 89 5.75 1.55 2.57
CA GLY A 89 6.77 2.61 2.65
C GLY A 89 7.92 2.26 3.60
N ILE A 90 8.31 0.98 3.63
CA ILE A 90 9.38 0.45 4.47
C ILE A 90 10.71 0.74 3.77
N ALA A 91 11.45 1.75 4.24
CA ALA A 91 12.77 2.03 3.72
C ALA A 91 13.75 0.91 4.06
N CYS A 92 14.50 0.46 3.06
CA CYS A 92 15.63 -0.46 3.20
C CYS A 92 16.72 0.02 2.25
N ALA A 93 17.74 0.66 2.82
CA ALA A 93 18.93 1.08 2.09
C ALA A 93 20.06 0.09 2.37
N GLY A 94 20.76 -0.35 1.33
CA GLY A 94 22.00 -1.13 1.52
C GLY A 94 22.99 -0.33 2.36
N HIS A 95 23.73 -0.99 3.26
CA HIS A 95 24.74 -0.35 4.11
C HIS A 95 25.83 0.38 3.30
N GLU A 96 26.04 -0.03 2.05
CA GLU A 96 27.01 0.57 1.12
C GLU A 96 26.49 1.83 0.44
N ASN A 97 25.20 2.17 0.61
CA ASN A 97 24.64 3.39 0.05
C ASN A 97 25.20 4.62 0.83
N PRO A 98 25.94 5.53 0.19
CA PRO A 98 26.50 6.71 0.86
C PRO A 98 25.45 7.64 1.46
N ASP A 99 24.20 7.55 0.99
CA ASP A 99 23.03 8.27 1.51
C ASP A 99 22.23 7.42 2.52
N PHE A 100 22.79 6.35 3.09
CA PHE A 100 22.14 5.52 4.11
C PHE A 100 21.48 6.37 5.21
N HIS A 101 22.12 7.45 5.67
CA HIS A 101 21.55 8.32 6.71
C HIS A 101 20.49 9.33 6.21
N ARG A 102 20.30 9.45 4.89
CA ARG A 102 19.39 10.40 4.24
C ARG A 102 18.21 9.74 3.55
N VAL A 103 18.17 8.41 3.50
CA VAL A 103 17.07 7.64 2.94
C VAL A 103 15.77 7.94 3.69
N TRP A 104 14.75 8.34 2.95
CA TRP A 104 13.43 8.62 3.48
C TRP A 104 12.54 7.36 3.41
N GLY A 105 11.77 7.13 4.47
CA GLY A 105 10.71 6.12 4.57
C GLY A 105 9.99 6.24 5.92
N TYR A 106 8.75 5.79 5.98
CA TYR A 106 7.91 5.91 7.19
C TYR A 106 8.41 5.02 8.33
N VAL A 107 8.95 3.86 7.98
CA VAL A 107 9.65 2.93 8.87
C VAL A 107 10.89 2.42 8.14
N ARG A 108 11.93 2.09 8.90
CA ARG A 108 13.21 1.64 8.34
C ARG A 108 13.48 0.19 8.75
N ALA A 109 13.70 -0.66 7.75
CA ALA A 109 14.29 -1.98 7.92
C ALA A 109 15.82 -1.84 8.00
N SER A 110 16.45 -2.61 8.88
CA SER A 110 17.91 -2.65 9.04
C SER A 110 18.59 -3.33 7.86
N ASP A 111 17.97 -4.37 7.31
CA ASP A 111 18.45 -5.13 6.18
C ASP A 111 17.30 -5.67 5.31
N THR A 112 17.65 -6.41 4.26
CA THR A 112 16.67 -6.97 3.31
C THR A 112 15.87 -8.14 3.90
N GLN A 113 16.41 -8.84 4.90
CA GLN A 113 15.69 -9.90 5.61
C GLN A 113 14.58 -9.32 6.48
N GLU A 114 14.84 -8.21 7.17
CA GLU A 114 13.84 -7.48 7.94
C GLU A 114 12.79 -6.85 7.02
N LEU A 115 13.20 -6.30 5.86
CA LEU A 115 12.25 -5.83 4.84
C LEU A 115 11.29 -6.96 4.43
N GLN A 116 11.84 -8.14 4.07
CA GLN A 116 11.03 -9.30 3.70
C GLN A 116 10.03 -9.67 4.82
N LYS A 117 10.49 -9.78 6.06
CA LYS A 117 9.62 -10.12 7.21
C LYS A 117 8.48 -9.12 7.38
N ARG A 118 8.78 -7.81 7.35
CA ARG A 118 7.78 -6.76 7.53
C ARG A 118 6.80 -6.69 6.36
N TYR A 119 7.30 -6.78 5.13
CA TYR A 119 6.49 -6.80 3.91
C TYR A 119 5.51 -7.98 3.91
N THR A 120 6.01 -9.20 4.16
CA THR A 120 5.18 -10.41 4.22
C THR A 120 4.13 -10.30 5.32
N ALA A 121 4.50 -9.89 6.53
CA ALA A 121 3.55 -9.77 7.64
C ALA A 121 2.44 -8.74 7.37
N LEU A 122 2.77 -7.63 6.70
CA LEU A 122 1.79 -6.61 6.33
C LEU A 122 0.81 -7.15 5.27
N LEU A 123 1.32 -7.84 4.25
CA LEU A 123 0.48 -8.42 3.21
C LEU A 123 -0.35 -9.61 3.68
N GLN A 124 0.10 -10.38 4.66
CA GLN A 124 -0.73 -11.42 5.30
C GLN A 124 -2.01 -10.84 5.91
N VAL A 125 -1.95 -9.61 6.43
CA VAL A 125 -3.13 -8.90 6.95
C VAL A 125 -3.93 -8.30 5.81
N VAL A 126 -3.31 -7.50 4.93
CA VAL A 126 -4.02 -6.78 3.86
C VAL A 126 -4.78 -7.73 2.92
N ASN A 127 -4.21 -8.89 2.58
CA ASN A 127 -4.88 -9.90 1.74
C ASN A 127 -6.13 -10.52 2.39
N ARG A 128 -6.33 -10.35 3.71
CA ARG A 128 -7.49 -10.89 4.46
C ARG A 128 -8.52 -9.81 4.80
N VAL A 129 -8.28 -8.56 4.41
CA VAL A 129 -9.21 -7.45 4.66
C VAL A 129 -10.33 -7.47 3.62
N GLU A 130 -11.53 -7.89 4.02
CA GLU A 130 -12.68 -8.05 3.12
C GLU A 130 -13.23 -6.73 2.57
N MET A 131 -13.05 -5.62 3.30
CA MET A 131 -13.56 -4.32 2.85
C MET A 131 -12.76 -3.73 1.68
N PHE A 132 -11.53 -4.20 1.44
CA PHE A 132 -10.73 -3.72 0.32
C PHE A 132 -11.07 -4.52 -0.94
N SER A 133 -11.42 -3.79 -1.99
CA SER A 133 -11.56 -4.32 -3.34
C SER A 133 -10.21 -4.52 -4.04
N GLY A 134 -9.11 -4.06 -3.41
CA GLY A 134 -7.74 -4.25 -3.88
C GLY A 134 -6.78 -3.33 -3.13
N PHE A 135 -5.49 -3.47 -3.44
CA PHE A 135 -4.42 -2.66 -2.85
C PHE A 135 -3.31 -2.34 -3.86
N CYS A 136 -2.48 -1.34 -3.54
CA CYS A 136 -1.26 -1.01 -4.26
C CYS A 136 -0.16 -0.67 -3.24
N TYR A 137 0.94 -1.44 -3.26
CA TYR A 137 2.07 -1.25 -2.34
C TYR A 137 3.03 -0.20 -2.86
N THR A 138 3.48 0.70 -1.98
CA THR A 138 4.48 1.72 -2.31
C THR A 138 5.87 1.22 -1.87
N GLN A 139 6.80 0.87 -2.78
CA GLN A 139 6.73 0.97 -4.24
C GLN A 139 7.52 -0.15 -4.95
N LEU A 140 7.46 -0.23 -6.29
CA LEU A 140 8.16 -1.27 -7.06
C LEU A 140 9.69 -1.10 -7.01
N THR A 141 10.20 0.09 -7.29
CA THR A 141 11.65 0.40 -7.32
C THR A 141 11.96 1.60 -6.45
N ASP A 142 13.17 1.67 -5.90
CA ASP A 142 13.65 2.90 -5.26
C ASP A 142 13.63 4.09 -6.24
N THR A 143 13.20 5.24 -5.74
CA THR A 143 13.04 6.47 -6.52
C THR A 143 13.76 7.61 -5.83
N PHE A 144 14.89 8.05 -6.40
CA PHE A 144 15.75 9.09 -5.83
C PHE A 144 16.12 8.82 -4.35
N GLN A 145 15.54 9.61 -3.43
CA GLN A 145 15.80 9.53 -1.99
C GLN A 145 14.91 8.52 -1.26
N GLU A 146 13.87 8.03 -1.93
CA GLU A 146 12.92 7.05 -1.39
C GLU A 146 13.48 5.64 -1.64
N ALA A 147 14.01 5.00 -0.59
CA ALA A 147 14.54 3.64 -0.68
C ALA A 147 13.57 2.58 -0.11
N ASN A 148 12.28 2.79 -0.31
CA ASN A 148 11.17 1.90 0.07
C ASN A 148 10.68 1.02 -1.09
N GLY A 149 11.43 0.94 -2.20
CA GLY A 149 11.17 0.02 -3.29
C GLY A 149 11.40 -1.43 -2.88
N LEU A 150 10.65 -2.36 -3.47
CA LEU A 150 10.91 -3.81 -3.39
C LEU A 150 12.16 -4.20 -4.19
N LEU A 151 12.50 -3.39 -5.20
CA LEU A 151 13.71 -3.46 -6.00
C LEU A 151 14.54 -2.18 -5.76
N TYR A 152 15.84 -2.30 -5.96
CA TYR A 152 16.73 -1.13 -6.07
C TYR A 152 16.44 -0.33 -7.35
N ALA A 153 17.08 0.84 -7.50
CA ALA A 153 16.88 1.75 -8.64
C ALA A 153 17.25 1.10 -10.00
N ASP A 154 18.17 0.14 -10.00
CA ASP A 154 18.58 -0.66 -11.17
C ASP A 154 17.65 -1.86 -11.44
N ARG A 155 16.57 -2.00 -10.67
CA ARG A 155 15.59 -3.09 -10.70
C ARG A 155 16.10 -4.43 -10.18
N THR A 156 17.25 -4.48 -9.52
CA THR A 156 17.66 -5.67 -8.78
C THR A 156 16.75 -5.87 -7.56
N PRO A 157 16.15 -7.06 -7.36
CA PRO A 157 15.30 -7.32 -6.19
C PRO A 157 16.07 -7.22 -4.87
N LYS A 158 15.47 -6.63 -3.83
CA LYS A 158 16.10 -6.54 -2.50
C LYS A 158 16.11 -7.88 -1.76
N PHE A 159 15.15 -8.75 -2.05
CA PHE A 159 15.06 -10.13 -1.57
C PHE A 159 14.45 -10.99 -2.71
N PRO A 160 14.43 -12.34 -2.61
CA PRO A 160 14.02 -13.21 -3.72
C PRO A 160 12.68 -12.79 -4.34
N ILE A 161 12.66 -12.66 -5.68
CA ILE A 161 11.50 -12.13 -6.42
C ILE A 161 10.27 -13.04 -6.27
N GLU A 162 10.50 -14.34 -6.09
CA GLU A 162 9.48 -15.34 -5.81
C GLU A 162 8.83 -15.10 -4.45
N ALA A 163 9.60 -14.67 -3.45
CA ALA A 163 9.07 -14.34 -2.13
C ALA A 163 8.26 -13.03 -2.15
N ILE A 164 8.69 -12.04 -2.96
CA ILE A 164 7.90 -10.82 -3.21
C ILE A 164 6.54 -11.19 -3.83
N ALA A 165 6.57 -11.99 -4.90
CA ALA A 165 5.37 -12.40 -5.63
C ALA A 165 4.42 -13.21 -4.74
N ALA A 166 4.92 -14.19 -3.99
CA ALA A 166 4.10 -15.02 -3.13
C ALA A 166 3.43 -14.19 -2.01
N ALA A 167 4.16 -13.29 -1.35
CA ALA A 167 3.56 -12.39 -0.36
C ALA A 167 2.49 -11.48 -1.00
N THR A 168 2.76 -10.91 -2.18
CA THR A 168 1.80 -10.09 -2.96
C THR A 168 0.51 -10.85 -3.24
N LEU A 169 0.63 -12.09 -3.69
CA LEU A 169 -0.50 -12.94 -4.07
C LEU A 169 -1.22 -13.56 -2.85
N GLY A 170 -0.71 -13.32 -1.63
CA GLY A 170 -1.24 -13.93 -0.41
C GLY A 170 -1.02 -15.46 -0.37
N TRP A 171 -0.02 -15.97 -1.08
CA TRP A 171 0.34 -17.37 -1.06
C TRP A 171 1.17 -17.68 0.18
N ASP A 172 0.81 -18.75 0.88
CA ASP A 172 1.66 -19.33 1.92
C ASP A 172 2.92 -19.88 1.24
N ILE A 173 4.08 -19.29 1.53
CA ILE A 173 5.36 -19.86 1.10
C ILE A 173 5.68 -21.00 2.07
N PRO A 174 5.78 -22.26 1.61
CA PRO A 174 6.25 -23.34 2.46
C PRO A 174 7.67 -23.03 2.96
N GLU A 175 7.90 -23.20 4.27
CA GLU A 175 9.17 -22.86 4.96
C GLU A 175 10.42 -23.50 4.34
N GLU A 176 10.28 -24.58 3.56
CA GLU A 176 11.39 -25.38 3.02
C GLU A 176 12.20 -24.71 1.90
N SER A 177 11.69 -23.64 1.27
CA SER A 177 12.37 -22.99 0.14
C SER A 177 13.50 -22.03 0.54
N ALA A 178 13.61 -21.68 1.83
CA ALA A 178 14.62 -20.73 2.33
C ALA A 178 16.00 -21.35 2.65
N GLN A 179 16.15 -22.68 2.56
CA GLN A 179 17.36 -23.39 3.02
C GLN A 179 18.25 -23.96 1.89
N GLN A 180 17.91 -23.82 0.61
CA GLN A 180 18.67 -24.47 -0.47
C GLN A 180 19.76 -23.62 -1.14
N THR A 181 19.97 -22.36 -0.76
CA THR A 181 21.01 -21.50 -1.40
C THR A 181 22.36 -21.43 -0.67
N THR A 182 22.57 -22.16 0.43
CA THR A 182 23.82 -22.10 1.20
C THR A 182 24.75 -23.31 1.11
N THR A 183 24.58 -24.23 0.15
CA THR A 183 25.57 -25.30 -0.05
C THR A 183 25.85 -25.58 -1.53
N GLN A 184 26.74 -24.78 -2.13
CA GLN A 184 27.63 -25.24 -3.21
C GLN A 184 28.86 -24.30 -3.29
N CYS A 185 29.90 -24.67 -2.55
CA CYS A 185 31.32 -24.40 -2.78
C CYS A 185 32.10 -25.58 -2.20
#